data_AF-A0A839F3A2-F1
#
_entry.id   AF-A0A839F3A2-F1
#
_cell.length_a   1.000
_cell.length_b   1.000
_cell.length_c   1.000
_cell.angle_alpha   90.00
_cell.angle_beta   90.00
_cell.angle_gamma   90.00
#
_symmetry.space_group_name_H-M   'P 1'
#
loop_
_entity.id
_entity.type
_entity.pdbx_description
1 polymer ?
#
loop_
_entity_poly.entity_id
_entity_poly.type
_entity_poly.pdbx_seq_one_letter_code
_entity_poly.pdbx_strand_id
1 'polypeptide(L)'
;MRAARAIHAVVACGIALALSATPPSSQAASKRGVSDAALAAAARSARVADVDYVRGECGDERSIEAWLDDAVGDTARVTWRGGACLLANPDNPIDSGSDWCGGATIVPNEDPKHPARIEVYFEKPVDGKPGKAYAFRAENHDVDGLDYKRDTRSFEIGYGQRFVDGYAAPEDDCD
;
A
#
# COMPACT_ATOMS: atom_id res chain seq x y z
N MET A 1 -33.49 11.77 -77.89
CA MET A 1 -32.18 12.42 -78.06
C MET A 1 -31.19 11.76 -77.11
N ARG A 2 -29.96 11.55 -77.59
CA ARG A 2 -28.88 10.77 -76.98
C ARG A 2 -28.39 11.38 -75.67
N ALA A 3 -27.96 10.55 -74.71
CA ALA A 3 -26.58 10.57 -74.20
C ALA A 3 -26.30 9.35 -73.29
N ALA A 4 -25.27 8.60 -73.66
CA ALA A 4 -24.61 7.58 -72.85
C ALA A 4 -23.50 8.22 -72.00
N ARG A 5 -23.10 7.55 -70.90
CA ARG A 5 -21.79 7.53 -70.19
C ARG A 5 -22.00 6.90 -68.81
N ALA A 6 -21.10 6.18 -68.17
CA ALA A 6 -19.88 5.47 -68.52
C ALA A 6 -19.54 4.59 -67.30
N ILE A 7 -19.01 3.39 -67.55
CA ILE A 7 -18.51 2.43 -66.55
C ILE A 7 -17.21 2.98 -65.94
N HIS A 8 -17.04 2.94 -64.62
CA HIS A 8 -15.74 2.78 -63.96
C HIS A 8 -15.90 1.95 -62.68
N ALA A 9 -15.23 0.81 -62.66
CA ALA A 9 -15.10 -0.11 -61.55
C ALA A 9 -13.99 0.36 -60.59
N VAL A 10 -14.13 0.10 -59.30
CA VAL A 10 -12.99 -0.17 -58.40
C VAL A 10 -13.43 -1.26 -57.41
N VAL A 11 -12.87 -2.46 -57.62
CA VAL A 11 -12.83 -3.56 -56.65
C VAL A 11 -11.72 -3.23 -55.67
N ALA A 12 -12.04 -3.07 -54.38
CA ALA A 12 -11.05 -3.03 -53.31
C ALA A 12 -11.21 -4.29 -52.45
N CYS A 13 -10.29 -5.23 -52.66
CA CYS A 13 -10.13 -6.47 -51.91
C CYS A 13 -9.58 -6.12 -50.52
N GLY A 14 -10.40 -6.24 -49.48
CA GLY A 14 -9.98 -6.02 -48.09
C GLY A 14 -9.17 -7.21 -47.58
N ILE A 15 -7.87 -7.02 -47.36
CA ILE A 15 -7.00 -7.96 -46.65
C ILE A 15 -7.24 -7.78 -45.15
N ALA A 16 -7.92 -8.74 -44.51
CA ALA A 16 -8.02 -8.80 -43.07
C ALA A 16 -6.72 -9.35 -42.47
N LEU A 17 -5.88 -8.48 -41.92
CA LEU A 17 -4.75 -8.86 -41.08
C LEU A 17 -5.30 -9.31 -39.72
N ALA A 18 -5.32 -10.63 -39.50
CA ALA A 18 -5.55 -11.20 -38.18
C ALA A 18 -4.38 -10.85 -37.26
N LEU A 19 -4.57 -9.85 -36.39
CA LEU A 19 -3.68 -9.61 -35.26
C LEU A 19 -3.86 -10.76 -34.26
N SER A 20 -2.91 -11.68 -34.25
CA SER A 20 -2.75 -12.68 -33.20
C SER A 20 -2.37 -11.97 -31.89
N ALA A 21 -3.38 -11.60 -31.10
CA ALA A 21 -3.18 -11.10 -29.74
C ALA A 21 -2.54 -12.22 -28.91
N THR A 22 -1.26 -12.07 -28.60
CA THR A 22 -0.57 -12.90 -27.62
C THR A 22 -1.18 -12.60 -26.24
N PRO A 23 -1.67 -13.60 -25.49
CA PRO A 23 -2.13 -13.36 -24.13
C PRO A 23 -0.95 -12.90 -23.28
N PRO A 24 -1.14 -11.92 -22.36
CA PRO A 24 -0.06 -11.49 -21.48
C PRO A 24 0.43 -12.66 -20.63
N SER A 25 1.74 -12.80 -20.59
CA SER A 25 2.50 -13.82 -19.86
C SER A 25 2.00 -14.02 -18.43
N SER A 26 1.85 -15.28 -18.04
CA SER A 26 1.62 -15.72 -16.66
C SER A 26 2.48 -14.92 -15.68
N GLN A 27 1.83 -14.18 -14.80
CA GLN A 27 2.44 -13.72 -13.55
C GLN A 27 3.04 -14.95 -12.87
N ALA A 28 4.35 -14.92 -12.62
CA ALA A 28 4.99 -15.92 -11.78
C ALA A 28 4.24 -15.94 -10.45
N ALA A 29 3.53 -17.04 -10.18
CA ALA A 29 2.83 -17.22 -8.92
C ALA A 29 3.87 -17.11 -7.81
N SER A 30 3.75 -16.10 -6.95
CA SER A 30 4.64 -16.00 -5.80
C SER A 30 4.44 -17.26 -4.95
N LYS A 31 5.51 -17.74 -4.29
CA LYS A 31 5.39 -18.85 -3.32
C LYS A 31 4.36 -18.56 -2.21
N ARG A 32 3.99 -17.28 -2.02
CA ARG A 32 3.00 -16.78 -1.06
C ARG A 32 1.55 -16.93 -1.53
N GLY A 33 1.31 -17.29 -2.81
CA GLY A 33 -0.05 -17.42 -3.35
C GLY A 33 -0.76 -16.07 -3.60
N VAL A 34 -0.04 -14.94 -3.53
CA VAL A 34 -0.53 -13.58 -3.81
C VAL A 34 0.63 -12.71 -4.29
N SER A 35 0.40 -11.74 -5.18
CA SER A 35 1.47 -10.86 -5.66
C SER A 35 1.83 -9.77 -4.65
N ASP A 36 3.08 -9.32 -4.69
CA ASP A 36 3.55 -8.22 -3.82
C ASP A 36 2.82 -6.91 -4.13
N ALA A 37 2.47 -6.69 -5.40
CA ALA A 37 1.63 -5.56 -5.81
C ALA A 37 0.22 -5.63 -5.20
N ALA A 38 -0.39 -6.82 -5.11
CA ALA A 38 -1.69 -7.00 -4.48
C ALA A 38 -1.62 -6.78 -2.96
N LEU A 39 -0.55 -7.23 -2.29
CA LEU A 39 -0.33 -6.95 -0.87
C LEU A 39 -0.09 -5.45 -0.61
N ALA A 40 0.69 -4.78 -1.45
CA ALA A 40 0.89 -3.34 -1.36
C ALA A 40 -0.42 -2.56 -1.53
N ALA A 41 -1.22 -2.94 -2.55
CA ALA A 41 -2.52 -2.33 -2.79
C ALA A 41 -3.50 -2.58 -1.63
N ALA A 42 -3.53 -3.81 -1.09
CA ALA A 42 -4.37 -4.13 0.06
C ALA A 42 -3.96 -3.35 1.31
N ALA A 43 -2.67 -3.14 1.54
CA ALA A 43 -2.20 -2.34 2.69
C ALA A 43 -2.66 -0.89 2.57
N ARG A 44 -2.56 -0.28 1.39
CA ARG A 44 -3.06 1.07 1.14
C ARG A 44 -4.55 1.21 1.44
N SER A 45 -5.34 0.19 1.07
CA SER A 45 -6.79 0.20 1.20
C SER A 45 -7.33 -0.33 2.53
N ALA A 46 -6.49 -0.97 3.35
CA ALA A 46 -6.90 -1.46 4.68
C ALA A 46 -7.40 -0.30 5.52
N ARG A 47 -8.40 -0.53 6.38
CA ARG A 47 -8.90 0.50 7.30
C ARG A 47 -8.01 0.55 8.53
N VAL A 48 -7.82 1.74 9.08
CA VAL A 48 -7.14 1.91 10.38
C VAL A 48 -7.87 1.07 11.45
N ALA A 49 -9.19 1.14 11.50
CA ALA A 49 -10.02 0.35 12.42
C ALA A 49 -9.86 -1.18 12.35
N ASP A 50 -9.37 -1.73 11.24
CA ASP A 50 -9.15 -3.18 11.11
C ASP A 50 -7.81 -3.63 11.71
N VAL A 51 -6.85 -2.72 11.89
CA VAL A 51 -5.45 -3.04 12.23
C VAL A 51 -4.95 -2.37 13.51
N ASP A 52 -5.69 -1.38 13.99
CA ASP A 52 -5.49 -0.68 15.24
C ASP A 52 -6.78 -0.80 16.06
N TYR A 53 -6.70 -1.54 17.16
CA TYR A 53 -7.85 -1.83 18.01
C TYR A 53 -8.44 -0.55 18.63
N VAL A 54 -7.59 0.36 19.12
CA VAL A 54 -8.04 1.57 19.83
C VAL A 54 -8.69 2.52 18.84
N ARG A 55 -8.06 2.77 17.69
CA ARG A 55 -8.67 3.58 16.62
C ARG A 55 -9.93 2.93 16.04
N GLY A 56 -10.02 1.59 16.09
CA GLY A 56 -11.24 0.86 15.76
C GLY A 56 -12.40 1.16 16.71
N GLU A 57 -12.15 1.25 18.03
CA GLU A 57 -13.16 1.66 19.00
C GLU A 57 -13.60 3.13 18.79
N CYS A 58 -12.69 3.98 18.31
CA CYS A 58 -12.99 5.36 17.91
C CYS A 58 -13.75 5.47 16.56
N GLY A 59 -13.84 4.39 15.78
CA GLY A 59 -14.49 4.40 14.46
C GLY A 59 -13.68 5.08 13.37
N ASP A 60 -12.34 4.99 13.40
CA ASP A 60 -11.49 5.53 12.34
C ASP A 60 -11.59 4.70 11.05
N GLU A 61 -12.51 5.12 10.18
CA GLU A 61 -12.80 4.48 8.89
C GLU A 61 -11.83 4.90 7.77
N ARG A 62 -10.81 5.71 8.06
CA ARG A 62 -9.80 6.09 7.05
C ARG A 62 -9.06 4.85 6.57
N SER A 63 -8.63 4.89 5.31
CA SER A 63 -7.67 3.91 4.82
C SER A 63 -6.28 4.20 5.41
N ILE A 64 -5.42 3.19 5.47
CA ILE A 64 -4.02 3.36 5.90
C ILE A 64 -3.26 4.33 4.99
N GLU A 65 -3.59 4.40 3.69
CA GLU A 65 -3.01 5.45 2.83
C GLU A 65 -3.47 6.85 3.22
N ALA A 66 -4.78 7.07 3.41
CA ALA A 66 -5.29 8.39 3.79
C ALA A 66 -4.80 8.84 5.17
N TRP A 67 -4.72 7.89 6.11
CA TRP A 67 -4.11 8.11 7.42
C TRP A 67 -2.63 8.48 7.30
N LEU A 68 -1.84 7.73 6.53
CA LEU A 68 -0.41 7.98 6.41
C LEU A 68 -0.13 9.33 5.73
N ASP A 69 -0.91 9.67 4.71
CA ASP A 69 -0.81 10.96 4.01
C ASP A 69 -1.06 12.14 4.98
N ASP A 70 -1.99 12.00 5.92
CA ASP A 70 -2.25 12.98 6.98
C ASP A 70 -1.11 13.03 8.01
N ALA A 71 -0.62 11.85 8.44
CA ALA A 71 0.41 11.73 9.45
C ALA A 71 1.77 12.30 9.02
N VAL A 72 2.15 12.16 7.74
CA VAL A 72 3.46 12.60 7.23
C VAL A 72 3.39 13.82 6.34
N GLY A 73 2.24 14.11 5.72
CA GLY A 73 2.05 15.27 4.84
C GLY A 73 3.09 15.36 3.72
N ASP A 74 3.60 16.57 3.49
CA ASP A 74 4.64 16.86 2.51
C ASP A 74 6.07 16.66 3.06
N THR A 75 6.22 16.25 4.32
CA THR A 75 7.52 16.10 4.99
C THR A 75 8.32 14.89 4.52
N ALA A 76 7.72 13.98 3.75
CA ALA A 76 8.37 12.76 3.30
C ALA A 76 7.96 12.32 1.90
N ARG A 77 8.81 11.45 1.33
CA ARG A 77 8.44 10.60 0.20
C ARG A 77 8.02 9.23 0.71
N VAL A 78 6.82 8.81 0.33
CA VAL A 78 6.26 7.48 0.66
C VAL A 78 6.42 6.52 -0.52
N THR A 79 6.87 5.29 -0.27
CA THR A 79 6.94 4.22 -1.28
C THR A 79 6.35 2.93 -0.73
N TRP A 80 5.33 2.42 -1.41
CA TRP A 80 4.60 1.22 -1.01
C TRP A 80 5.27 -0.07 -1.47
N ARG A 81 5.14 -1.12 -0.66
CA ARG A 81 5.63 -2.48 -0.96
C ARG A 81 4.67 -3.54 -0.43
N GLY A 82 4.83 -4.76 -0.95
CA GLY A 82 4.27 -5.97 -0.38
C GLY A 82 5.30 -7.09 -0.36
N GLY A 83 5.05 -8.14 0.42
CA GLY A 83 5.94 -9.27 0.56
C GLY A 83 5.85 -9.91 1.95
N ALA A 84 6.97 -10.45 2.43
CA ALA A 84 7.07 -10.93 3.80
C ALA A 84 7.15 -9.76 4.80
N CYS A 85 6.71 -9.99 6.03
CA CYS A 85 6.83 -9.03 7.12
C CYS A 85 8.30 -8.88 7.54
N LEU A 86 8.76 -7.64 7.68
CA LEU A 86 10.11 -7.28 8.09
C LEU A 86 10.16 -6.81 9.54
N LEU A 87 9.05 -6.28 10.07
CA LEU A 87 8.92 -5.80 11.45
C LEU A 87 8.46 -6.93 12.40
N ALA A 88 8.78 -8.18 12.05
CA ALA A 88 8.40 -9.37 12.78
C ALA A 88 9.42 -9.68 13.88
N ASN A 89 8.92 -9.97 15.08
CA ASN A 89 9.69 -10.50 16.19
C ASN A 89 9.18 -11.92 16.51
N PRO A 90 9.90 -12.98 16.07
CA PRO A 90 9.47 -14.36 16.27
C PRO A 90 9.45 -14.77 17.75
N ASP A 91 10.17 -14.06 18.62
CA ASP A 91 10.22 -14.34 20.06
C ASP A 91 9.00 -13.78 20.80
N ASN A 92 8.24 -12.87 20.19
CA ASN A 92 6.96 -12.38 20.71
C ASN A 92 5.81 -12.84 19.80
N PRO A 93 4.94 -13.77 20.23
CA PRO A 93 3.85 -14.29 19.41
C PRO A 93 2.92 -13.23 18.81
N ILE A 94 2.74 -12.08 19.49
CA ILE A 94 1.89 -10.99 19.00
C ILE A 94 2.55 -10.24 17.82
N ASP A 95 3.87 -10.30 17.72
CA ASP A 95 4.67 -9.63 16.71
C ASP A 95 5.33 -10.62 15.75
N SER A 96 4.97 -11.90 15.77
CA SER A 96 5.65 -12.94 14.98
C SER A 96 5.57 -12.72 13.47
N GLY A 97 4.69 -11.82 13.02
CA GLY A 97 4.47 -11.52 11.62
C GLY A 97 3.79 -12.65 10.86
N SER A 98 3.79 -12.51 9.55
CA SER A 98 3.32 -13.52 8.61
C SER A 98 4.15 -13.49 7.32
N ASP A 99 3.86 -14.39 6.39
CA ASP A 99 4.44 -14.33 5.05
C ASP A 99 3.76 -13.26 4.17
N TRP A 100 2.74 -12.54 4.69
CA TRP A 100 1.88 -11.65 3.92
C TRP A 100 1.74 -10.30 4.61
N CYS A 101 2.63 -9.39 4.22
CA CYS A 101 2.59 -8.00 4.62
C CYS A 101 2.52 -7.09 3.41
N GLY A 102 1.81 -5.99 3.56
CA GLY A 102 2.03 -4.78 2.76
C GLY A 102 2.49 -3.66 3.68
N GLY A 103 2.93 -2.54 3.12
CA GLY A 103 3.40 -1.43 3.94
C GLY A 103 4.10 -0.37 3.12
N ALA A 104 4.71 0.59 3.80
CA ALA A 104 5.41 1.70 3.18
C ALA A 104 6.77 1.94 3.82
N THR A 105 7.72 2.38 2.99
CA THR A 105 8.91 3.07 3.43
C THR A 105 8.65 4.56 3.30
N ILE A 106 8.83 5.28 4.40
CA ILE A 106 8.68 6.73 4.49
C ILE A 106 10.09 7.32 4.62
N VAL A 107 10.50 8.13 3.64
CA VAL A 107 11.81 8.80 3.64
C VAL A 107 11.59 10.27 3.97
N PRO A 108 11.89 10.73 5.20
CA PRO A 108 11.78 12.14 5.58
C PRO A 108 12.69 13.01 4.70
N ASN A 109 12.21 14.18 4.33
CA ASN A 109 12.95 15.13 3.49
C ASN A 109 14.18 15.68 4.21
N GLU A 110 14.04 15.98 5.50
CA GLU A 110 15.11 16.57 6.32
C GLU A 110 16.12 15.53 6.83
N ASP A 111 15.70 14.26 6.92
CA ASP A 111 16.55 13.16 7.39
C ASP A 111 16.38 11.86 6.58
N PRO A 112 16.82 11.87 5.31
CA PRO A 112 16.64 10.72 4.42
C PRO A 112 17.47 9.49 4.82
N LYS A 113 18.38 9.61 5.81
CA LYS A 113 19.21 8.51 6.30
C LYS A 113 18.49 7.62 7.30
N HIS A 114 17.42 8.13 7.91
CA HIS A 114 16.63 7.43 8.93
C HIS A 114 15.19 7.25 8.45
N PRO A 115 14.97 6.42 7.40
CA PRO A 115 13.63 6.17 6.92
C PRO A 115 12.78 5.49 7.98
N ALA A 116 11.52 5.87 8.03
CA ALA A 116 10.50 5.17 8.79
C ALA A 116 9.86 4.07 7.93
N ARG A 117 9.21 3.10 8.59
CA ARG A 117 8.54 1.97 7.97
C ARG A 117 7.23 1.72 8.67
N ILE A 118 6.21 1.39 7.89
CA ILE A 118 4.98 0.79 8.40
C ILE A 118 4.75 -0.56 7.70
N GLU A 119 4.06 -1.46 8.38
CA GLU A 119 3.59 -2.73 7.86
C GLU A 119 2.15 -2.98 8.33
N VAL A 120 1.35 -3.47 7.39
CA VAL A 120 0.00 -3.99 7.59
C VAL A 120 0.06 -5.49 7.37
N TYR A 121 -0.34 -6.24 8.39
CA TYR A 121 -0.23 -7.70 8.40
C TYR A 121 -1.53 -8.30 7.89
N PHE A 122 -1.43 -9.32 7.03
CA PHE A 122 -2.57 -9.99 6.42
C PHE A 122 -2.64 -11.46 6.82
N GLU A 123 -3.88 -11.94 6.99
CA GLU A 123 -4.14 -13.37 7.06
C GLU A 123 -3.72 -14.07 5.76
N LYS A 124 -3.70 -15.41 5.81
CA LYS A 124 -3.37 -16.24 4.67
C LYS A 124 -4.24 -15.92 3.44
N PRO A 125 -3.64 -15.73 2.25
CA PRO A 125 -4.35 -15.53 1.00
C PRO A 125 -5.32 -16.66 0.67
N VAL A 126 -6.42 -16.27 0.03
CA VAL A 126 -7.44 -17.18 -0.54
C VAL A 126 -7.66 -16.79 -1.99
N ASP A 127 -7.65 -17.78 -2.90
CA ASP A 127 -7.91 -17.59 -4.34
C ASP A 127 -7.07 -16.48 -5.00
N GLY A 128 -5.79 -16.37 -4.64
CA GLY A 128 -4.88 -15.39 -5.22
C GLY A 128 -5.00 -13.97 -4.64
N LYS A 129 -5.84 -13.76 -3.62
CA LYS A 129 -6.13 -12.45 -3.02
C LYS A 129 -5.55 -12.35 -1.61
N PRO A 130 -5.09 -11.16 -1.18
CA PRO A 130 -4.71 -10.92 0.22
C PRO A 130 -5.83 -11.35 1.18
N GLY A 131 -5.45 -11.91 2.34
CA GLY A 131 -6.38 -12.18 3.43
C GLY A 131 -6.86 -10.90 4.13
N LYS A 132 -7.57 -11.04 5.25
CA LYS A 132 -7.99 -9.89 6.06
C LYS A 132 -6.78 -9.20 6.70
N ALA A 133 -6.76 -7.87 6.71
CA ALA A 133 -5.81 -7.11 7.51
C ALA A 133 -6.13 -7.29 9.01
N TYR A 134 -5.12 -7.43 9.87
CA TYR A 134 -5.35 -7.69 11.30
C TYR A 134 -4.39 -6.98 12.27
N ALA A 135 -3.29 -6.41 11.79
CA ALA A 135 -2.35 -5.70 12.65
C ALA A 135 -1.56 -4.65 11.87
N PHE A 136 -1.22 -3.58 12.58
CA PHE A 136 -0.30 -2.54 12.15
C PHE A 136 1.01 -2.65 12.93
N ARG A 137 2.16 -2.45 12.29
CA ARG A 137 3.45 -2.27 12.95
C ARG A 137 4.21 -1.13 12.30
N ALA A 138 4.95 -0.38 13.09
CA ALA A 138 5.82 0.65 12.57
C ALA A 138 7.18 0.67 13.27
N GLU A 139 8.13 1.25 12.57
CA GLU A 139 9.44 1.59 13.08
C GLU A 139 9.81 2.96 12.53
N ASN A 140 10.19 3.89 13.40
CA ASN A 140 10.72 5.18 13.00
C ASN A 140 11.74 5.63 14.04
N HIS A 141 12.63 6.54 13.64
CA HIS A 141 13.43 7.22 14.64
C HIS A 141 12.63 8.41 15.19
N ASP A 142 12.35 8.39 16.49
CA ASP A 142 11.75 9.46 17.27
C ASP A 142 12.82 10.48 17.70
N VAL A 143 12.46 11.46 18.53
CA VAL A 143 13.41 12.45 19.08
C VAL A 143 14.51 11.82 19.94
N ASP A 144 14.26 10.66 20.55
CA ASP A 144 15.15 9.96 21.48
C ASP A 144 15.83 8.71 20.91
N GLY A 145 15.41 8.21 19.75
CA GLY A 145 16.08 7.09 19.09
C GLY A 145 15.18 6.30 18.15
N LEU A 146 15.68 5.15 17.68
CA LEU A 146 14.88 4.18 16.93
C LEU A 146 13.85 3.54 17.85
N ASP A 147 12.59 3.52 17.43
CA ASP A 147 11.51 2.95 18.22
C ASP A 147 10.54 2.12 17.37
N TYR A 148 9.99 1.07 18.00
CA TYR A 148 9.06 0.10 17.42
C TYR A 148 7.66 0.28 18.00
N LYS A 149 6.67 0.36 17.12
CA LYS A 149 5.30 0.76 17.47
C LYS A 149 4.28 -0.26 16.99
N ARG A 150 3.22 -0.44 17.78
CA ARG A 150 2.15 -1.42 17.51
C ARG A 150 0.83 -0.81 17.04
N ASP A 151 0.72 0.50 17.11
CA ASP A 151 -0.49 1.28 16.82
C ASP A 151 -0.13 2.51 15.99
N THR A 152 -1.12 3.02 15.26
CA THR A 152 -0.92 4.14 14.35
C THR A 152 -0.65 5.44 15.11
N ARG A 153 -1.23 5.59 16.29
CA ARG A 153 -1.11 6.80 17.11
C ARG A 153 0.30 7.04 17.60
N SER A 154 0.95 6.01 18.14
CA SER A 154 2.35 6.10 18.56
C SER A 154 3.24 6.52 17.39
N PHE A 155 2.92 6.07 16.16
CA PHE A 155 3.67 6.46 14.97
C PHE A 155 3.47 7.94 14.64
N GLU A 156 2.22 8.42 14.63
CA GLU A 156 1.91 9.84 14.41
C GLU A 156 2.67 10.73 15.39
N ILE A 157 2.66 10.38 16.69
CA ILE A 157 3.31 11.16 17.73
C ILE A 157 4.83 11.19 17.52
N GLY A 158 5.45 10.02 17.40
CA GLY A 158 6.90 9.92 17.25
C GLY A 158 7.42 10.57 15.97
N TYR A 159 6.71 10.37 14.85
CA TYR A 159 7.04 11.00 13.58
C TYR A 159 6.80 12.51 13.62
N GLY A 160 5.63 12.93 14.10
CA GLY A 160 5.22 14.33 14.16
C GLY A 160 6.14 15.17 15.03
N GLN A 161 6.47 14.69 16.24
CA GLN A 161 7.39 15.39 17.15
C GLN A 161 8.77 15.63 16.54
N ARG A 162 9.22 14.77 15.63
CA ARG A 162 10.54 14.87 15.02
C ARG A 162 10.56 15.67 13.72
N PHE A 163 9.54 15.53 12.88
CA PHE A 163 9.58 16.00 11.49
C PHE A 163 8.51 17.02 11.13
N VAL A 164 7.55 17.29 12.01
CA VAL A 164 6.45 18.24 11.74
C VAL A 164 6.63 19.48 12.63
N ASP A 165 6.93 20.61 12.00
CA ASP A 165 7.11 21.88 12.70
C ASP A 165 5.84 22.28 13.45
N GLY A 166 6.00 22.58 14.75
CA GLY A 166 4.88 22.98 15.60
C GLY A 166 3.90 21.83 15.93
N TYR A 167 4.30 20.57 15.73
CA TYR A 167 3.48 19.42 16.09
C TYR A 167 3.01 19.48 17.54
N ALA A 168 1.71 19.39 17.73
CA ALA A 168 1.07 19.20 19.03
C ALA A 168 0.44 17.81 19.03
N ALA A 169 0.95 16.93 19.90
CA ALA A 169 0.34 15.62 20.10
C ALA A 169 -1.11 15.80 20.59
N PRO A 170 -2.10 15.15 19.96
CA PRO A 170 -3.47 15.29 20.41
C PRO A 170 -3.67 14.63 21.79
N GLU A 171 -4.63 15.13 22.57
CA GLU A 171 -4.82 14.73 23.97
C GLU A 171 -5.51 13.38 24.13
N ASP A 172 -6.35 12.98 23.16
CA ASP A 172 -7.07 11.70 23.13
C ASP A 172 -6.71 10.89 21.87
N ASP A 173 -6.69 9.56 21.99
CA ASP A 173 -6.44 8.60 20.91
C ASP A 173 -7.55 8.62 19.85
N CYS A 174 -8.74 9.14 20.18
CA CYS A 174 -9.85 9.31 19.24
C CYS A 174 -9.87 10.65 18.50
N ASP A 175 -9.01 11.60 18.88
CA ASP A 175 -8.87 12.90 18.20
C ASP A 175 -7.98 12.81 16.95
#